data_AF-A0A537N8E8-F1
#
_entry.id   AF-A0A537N8E8-F1
#
_cell.length_a   1.000
_cell.length_b   1.000
_cell.length_c   1.000
_cell.angle_alpha   90.00
_cell.angle_beta   90.00
_cell.angle_gamma   90.00
#
_symmetry.space_group_name_H-M   'P 1'
#
loop_
_entity.id
_entity.type
_entity.pdbx_description
1 polymer ?
#
loop_
_entity_poly.entity_id
_entity_poly.type
_entity_poly.pdbx_seq_one_letter_code
_entity_poly.pdbx_strand_id
1 'polypeptide(L)'
;MTIPIALSIAGSDPSGGAGIQADLKTFSALGVYGATVITALTAQNTQTIAAIEMVSPQFVAAQIDAVCGDLAVGAVKIGMLGTAPVIETVAEALDRHALKNVVLDPVMMAGTGRELLASDAIDVL
;
A
#
# COMPACT_ATOMS: atom_id res chain seq x y z
N MET A 1 -24.67 -13.72 0.72
CA MET A 1 -23.58 -13.10 1.48
C MET A 1 -22.74 -12.32 0.49
N THR A 2 -22.51 -11.03 0.75
CA THR A 2 -21.59 -10.22 -0.06
C THR A 2 -20.16 -10.51 0.37
N ILE A 3 -19.24 -10.71 -0.59
CA ILE A 3 -17.82 -10.91 -0.32
C ILE A 3 -17.27 -9.57 0.21
N PRO A 4 -16.58 -9.53 1.37
CA PRO A 4 -15.97 -8.29 1.86
C PRO A 4 -14.85 -7.82 0.92
N ILE A 5 -14.65 -6.51 0.82
CA ILE A 5 -13.62 -5.90 -0.01
C ILE A 5 -12.58 -5.23 0.89
N ALA A 6 -11.31 -5.53 0.69
CA ALA A 6 -10.19 -4.88 1.36
C ALA A 6 -9.25 -4.23 0.33
N LEU A 7 -8.74 -3.05 0.67
CA LEU A 7 -7.77 -2.29 -0.12
C LEU A 7 -6.39 -2.41 0.53
N SER A 8 -5.38 -2.84 -0.23
CA SER A 8 -3.97 -2.67 0.14
C SER A 8 -3.40 -1.39 -0.49
N ILE A 9 -2.74 -0.56 0.30
CA ILE A 9 -1.98 0.61 -0.15
C ILE A 9 -0.51 0.34 0.19
N ALA A 10 0.28 -0.12 -0.77
CA ALA A 10 1.67 -0.53 -0.53
C ALA A 10 2.51 -0.57 -1.82
N GLY A 11 3.82 -0.81 -1.66
CA GLY A 11 4.73 -1.08 -2.77
C GLY A 11 4.49 -2.47 -3.41
N SER A 12 4.87 -2.60 -4.68
CA SER A 12 4.83 -3.84 -5.44
C SER A 12 6.16 -4.58 -5.32
N ASP A 13 6.10 -5.85 -4.90
CA ASP A 13 7.20 -6.81 -4.90
C ASP A 13 7.03 -7.82 -6.05
N PRO A 14 7.86 -7.76 -7.11
CA PRO A 14 7.78 -8.68 -8.23
C PRO A 14 8.00 -10.15 -7.87
N SER A 15 8.70 -10.45 -6.77
CA SER A 15 8.88 -11.84 -6.31
C SER A 15 7.63 -12.40 -5.66
N GLY A 16 6.69 -11.54 -5.28
CA GLY A 16 5.41 -11.89 -4.70
C GLY A 16 5.49 -12.38 -3.25
N GLY A 17 6.60 -12.15 -2.55
CA GLY A 17 6.79 -12.53 -1.15
C GLY A 17 6.32 -11.46 -0.15
N ALA A 18 6.28 -10.20 -0.58
CA ALA A 18 5.88 -9.04 0.21
C ALA A 18 4.95 -8.11 -0.57
N GLY A 19 4.78 -6.88 -0.08
CA GLY A 19 4.04 -5.81 -0.77
C GLY A 19 2.57 -6.15 -1.02
N ILE A 20 2.00 -5.49 -2.03
CA ILE A 20 0.60 -5.72 -2.45
C ILE A 20 0.34 -7.19 -2.83
N GLN A 21 1.37 -7.92 -3.32
CA GLN A 21 1.23 -9.31 -3.73
C GLN A 21 0.98 -10.22 -2.51
N ALA A 22 1.71 -10.02 -1.41
CA ALA A 22 1.45 -10.74 -0.17
C ALA A 22 0.09 -10.37 0.43
N ASP A 23 -0.29 -9.10 0.35
CA ASP A 23 -1.59 -8.62 0.82
C ASP A 23 -2.75 -9.28 0.03
N LEU A 24 -2.70 -9.26 -1.30
CA LEU A 24 -3.71 -9.87 -2.17
C LEU A 24 -3.84 -11.39 -1.96
N LYS A 25 -2.71 -12.08 -1.77
CA LYS A 25 -2.71 -13.52 -1.44
C LYS A 25 -3.38 -13.78 -0.09
N THR A 26 -3.07 -12.96 0.91
CA THR A 26 -3.68 -13.03 2.24
C THR A 26 -5.19 -12.80 2.16
N PHE A 27 -5.63 -11.74 1.48
CA PHE A 27 -7.05 -11.45 1.30
C PHE A 27 -7.78 -12.60 0.61
N SER A 28 -7.21 -13.12 -0.48
CA SER A 28 -7.79 -14.25 -1.22
C SER A 28 -7.90 -15.50 -0.36
N ALA A 29 -6.86 -15.83 0.42
CA ALA A 29 -6.85 -16.97 1.32
C ALA A 29 -7.90 -16.86 2.44
N LEU A 30 -8.31 -15.64 2.80
CA LEU A 30 -9.33 -15.35 3.82
C LEU A 30 -10.73 -15.13 3.23
N GLY A 31 -10.92 -15.34 1.92
CA GLY A 31 -12.22 -15.14 1.26
C GLY A 31 -12.62 -13.66 1.13
N VAL A 32 -11.64 -12.76 1.04
CA VAL A 32 -11.82 -11.32 0.86
C VAL A 32 -11.43 -10.94 -0.57
N TYR A 33 -12.22 -10.10 -1.23
CA TYR A 33 -11.83 -9.51 -2.51
C TYR A 33 -10.79 -8.42 -2.25
N GLY A 34 -9.60 -8.59 -2.80
CA GLY A 34 -8.50 -7.64 -2.64
C GLY A 34 -8.41 -6.65 -3.79
N ALA A 35 -8.40 -5.35 -3.47
CA ALA A 35 -8.00 -4.27 -4.37
C ALA A 35 -6.64 -3.70 -3.92
N THR A 36 -5.95 -2.97 -4.81
CA THR A 36 -4.62 -2.43 -4.53
C THR A 36 -4.42 -1.02 -5.06
N VAL A 37 -3.69 -0.21 -4.31
CA VAL A 37 -3.07 1.05 -4.73
C VAL A 37 -1.57 0.88 -4.60
N ILE A 38 -0.85 1.17 -5.67
CA ILE A 38 0.61 0.99 -5.73
C ILE A 38 1.29 2.31 -5.38
N THR A 39 2.14 2.30 -4.35
CA THR A 39 2.92 3.46 -3.90
C THR A 39 4.34 3.47 -4.45
N ALA A 40 4.88 2.30 -4.78
CA ALA A 40 6.19 2.13 -5.37
C ALA A 40 6.26 0.84 -6.20
N LEU A 41 7.07 0.86 -7.26
CA LEU A 41 7.50 -0.35 -7.95
C LEU A 41 8.91 -0.69 -7.49
N THR A 42 9.13 -1.93 -7.07
CA THR A 42 10.47 -2.39 -6.72
C THR A 42 11.02 -3.29 -7.83
N ALA A 43 12.31 -3.20 -8.10
CA ALA A 43 13.06 -4.26 -8.75
C ALA A 43 13.68 -5.13 -7.64
N GLN A 44 12.85 -5.98 -7.04
CA GLN A 44 13.18 -6.80 -5.87
C GLN A 44 13.09 -8.30 -6.19
N ASN A 45 13.92 -9.09 -5.51
CA ASN A 45 13.75 -10.52 -5.32
C ASN A 45 13.99 -10.92 -3.87
N THR A 46 14.03 -12.23 -3.57
CA THR A 46 14.21 -12.75 -2.21
C THR A 46 15.55 -12.45 -1.56
N GLN A 47 16.54 -11.94 -2.32
CA GLN A 47 17.89 -11.68 -1.85
C GLN A 47 18.24 -10.19 -1.82
N THR A 48 17.70 -9.39 -2.75
CA THR A 48 18.07 -7.97 -2.89
C THR A 48 16.95 -7.12 -3.47
N ILE A 49 17.05 -5.82 -3.23
CA ILE A 49 16.30 -4.78 -3.92
C ILE A 49 17.30 -4.00 -4.76
N ALA A 50 17.19 -4.07 -6.08
CA ALA A 50 18.08 -3.38 -7.00
C ALA A 50 17.66 -1.91 -7.18
N ALA A 51 16.36 -1.66 -7.36
CA ALA A 51 15.82 -0.32 -7.61
C ALA A 51 14.43 -0.16 -6.98
N ILE A 52 14.05 1.09 -6.73
CA ILE A 52 12.72 1.50 -6.27
C ILE A 52 12.33 2.69 -7.12
N GLU A 53 11.17 2.59 -7.78
CA GLU A 53 10.54 3.68 -8.51
C GLU A 53 9.31 4.12 -7.72
N MET A 54 9.31 5.36 -7.22
CA MET A 54 8.19 5.89 -6.45
C MET A 54 7.06 6.31 -7.37
N VAL A 55 5.83 5.93 -7.01
CA VAL A 55 4.64 6.44 -7.70
C VAL A 55 4.37 7.86 -7.20
N SER A 56 4.02 8.77 -8.13
CA SER A 56 3.75 10.15 -7.75
C SER A 56 2.54 10.25 -6.81
N PRO A 57 2.54 11.16 -5.82
CA PRO A 57 1.41 11.32 -4.90
C PRO A 57 0.08 11.55 -5.64
N GLN A 58 0.10 12.34 -6.72
CA GLN A 58 -1.08 12.61 -7.53
C GLN A 58 -1.66 11.33 -8.16
N PHE A 59 -0.80 10.40 -8.58
CA PHE A 59 -1.25 9.12 -9.14
C PHE A 59 -1.65 8.12 -8.04
N VAL A 60 -1.07 8.19 -6.85
CA VAL A 60 -1.57 7.46 -5.67
C VAL A 60 -3.00 7.90 -5.33
N ALA A 61 -3.25 9.22 -5.25
CA ALA A 61 -4.59 9.76 -5.03
C ALA A 61 -5.59 9.29 -6.10
N ALA A 62 -5.20 9.38 -7.38
CA ALA A 62 -6.06 8.96 -8.49
C ALA A 62 -6.41 7.47 -8.44
N GLN A 63 -5.48 6.60 -8.04
CA GLN A 63 -5.75 5.18 -7.82
C GLN A 63 -6.75 4.96 -6.68
N ILE A 64 -6.58 5.66 -5.54
CA ILE A 64 -7.50 5.55 -4.40
C ILE A 64 -8.90 6.02 -4.81
N ASP A 65 -9.00 7.17 -5.46
CA ASP A 65 -10.27 7.74 -5.90
C ASP A 65 -10.99 6.81 -6.91
N ALA A 66 -10.25 6.20 -7.84
CA ALA A 66 -10.81 5.24 -8.79
C ALA A 66 -11.36 3.99 -8.09
N VAL A 67 -10.61 3.42 -7.14
CA VAL A 67 -11.04 2.22 -6.40
C VAL A 67 -12.22 2.52 -5.49
N CYS A 68 -12.14 3.58 -4.68
CA CYS A 68 -13.20 3.95 -3.74
C CYS A 68 -14.45 4.52 -4.43
N GLY A 69 -14.33 5.01 -5.66
CA GLY A 69 -15.47 5.44 -6.48
C GLY A 69 -16.32 4.30 -7.07
N ASP A 70 -15.77 3.08 -7.12
CA ASP A 70 -16.45 1.89 -7.68
C ASP A 70 -16.73 0.83 -6.60
N LEU A 71 -15.75 0.55 -5.75
CA LEU A 71 -15.81 -0.56 -4.79
C LEU A 71 -16.26 -0.09 -3.41
N ALA A 72 -17.13 -0.89 -2.78
CA ALA A 72 -17.51 -0.73 -1.37
C ALA A 72 -16.40 -1.24 -0.43
N VAL A 73 -15.26 -0.54 -0.40
CA VAL A 73 -14.08 -0.88 0.43
C VAL A 73 -14.47 -0.87 1.91
N GLY A 74 -14.38 -2.03 2.55
CA GLY A 74 -14.74 -2.21 3.97
C GLY A 74 -13.55 -2.15 4.92
N ALA A 75 -12.33 -2.35 4.42
CA ALA A 75 -11.09 -2.28 5.19
C ALA A 75 -9.91 -1.83 4.33
N VAL A 76 -8.93 -1.20 4.96
CA VAL A 76 -7.69 -0.75 4.34
C VAL A 76 -6.52 -1.32 5.12
N LYS A 77 -5.54 -1.88 4.41
CA LYS A 77 -4.21 -2.17 4.95
C LYS A 77 -3.22 -1.24 4.27
N ILE A 78 -2.38 -0.60 5.08
CA ILE A 78 -1.32 0.30 4.63
C ILE A 78 0.01 -0.40 4.90
N GLY A 79 0.87 -0.49 3.89
CA GLY A 79 2.23 -1.00 3.99
C GLY A 79 3.25 0.09 3.67
N MET A 80 4.26 -0.24 2.86
CA MET A 80 5.29 0.71 2.42
C MET A 80 4.67 1.93 1.70
N LEU A 81 4.92 3.14 2.21
CA LEU A 81 4.50 4.41 1.61
C LEU A 81 5.67 5.19 0.97
N GLY A 82 6.89 5.03 1.50
CA GLY A 82 8.13 5.52 0.91
C GLY A 82 8.49 6.96 1.20
N THR A 83 7.57 7.92 1.03
CA THR A 83 7.87 9.35 1.17
C THR A 83 6.76 10.13 1.89
N ALA A 84 7.10 11.24 2.55
CA ALA A 84 6.15 12.10 3.25
C ALA A 84 4.98 12.57 2.36
N PRO A 85 5.20 13.02 1.10
CA PRO A 85 4.09 13.41 0.24
C PRO A 85 3.10 12.28 -0.07
N VAL A 86 3.56 11.03 -0.15
CA VAL A 86 2.68 9.86 -0.31
C VAL A 86 1.91 9.59 0.98
N ILE A 87 2.54 9.73 2.14
CA ILE A 87 1.88 9.56 3.44
C ILE A 87 0.74 10.58 3.60
N GLU A 88 1.02 11.86 3.39
CA GLU A 88 0.02 12.94 3.46
C GLU A 88 -1.13 12.68 2.49
N THR A 89 -0.83 12.29 1.25
CA THR A 89 -1.85 11.96 0.25
C THR A 89 -2.74 10.80 0.66
N VAL A 90 -2.16 9.75 1.25
CA VAL A 90 -2.92 8.61 1.74
C VAL A 90 -3.80 9.04 2.91
N ALA A 91 -3.27 9.78 3.88
CA ALA A 91 -4.03 10.29 5.02
C ALA A 91 -5.24 11.13 4.56
N GLU A 92 -5.02 12.10 3.66
CA GLU A 92 -6.08 12.93 3.09
C GLU A 92 -7.15 12.09 2.35
N ALA A 93 -6.74 11.03 1.65
CA ALA A 93 -7.66 10.16 0.93
C ALA A 93 -8.48 9.26 1.88
N LEU A 94 -7.89 8.78 2.98
CA LEU A 94 -8.60 8.02 4.01
C LEU A 94 -9.74 8.86 4.62
N ASP A 95 -9.44 10.12 4.94
CA ASP A 95 -10.43 11.06 5.48
C ASP A 95 -11.51 11.39 4.43
N ARG A 96 -11.10 11.71 3.19
CA ARG A 96 -12.01 12.05 2.09
C ARG A 96 -13.03 10.95 1.79
N HIS A 97 -12.59 9.68 1.83
CA HIS A 97 -13.45 8.51 1.57
C HIS A 97 -14.04 7.89 2.84
N ALA A 98 -13.82 8.50 4.01
CA ALA A 98 -14.29 8.04 5.31
C ALA A 98 -13.98 6.56 5.60
N LEU A 99 -12.77 6.12 5.28
CA LEU A 99 -12.32 4.74 5.44
C LEU A 99 -11.99 4.45 6.91
N LYS A 100 -12.80 3.62 7.57
CA LYS A 100 -12.78 3.47 9.04
C LYS A 100 -11.90 2.33 9.57
N ASN A 101 -11.84 1.21 8.85
CA ASN A 101 -11.13 0.02 9.31
C ASN A 101 -9.72 -0.01 8.71
N VAL A 102 -8.83 0.79 9.29
CA VAL A 102 -7.45 0.97 8.79
C VAL A 102 -6.47 0.18 9.65
N VAL A 103 -5.65 -0.64 9.00
CA VAL A 103 -4.50 -1.32 9.60
C VAL A 103 -3.22 -0.73 9.02
N LEU A 104 -2.43 -0.07 9.85
CA LEU A 104 -1.12 0.45 9.47
C LEU A 104 -0.02 -0.55 9.85
N ASP A 105 0.70 -1.05 8.86
CA ASP A 105 1.97 -1.74 9.02
C ASP A 105 3.10 -0.73 8.72
N PRO A 106 3.78 -0.16 9.74
CA PRO A 106 4.72 0.96 9.57
C PRO A 106 6.05 0.48 8.96
N VAL A 107 6.02 0.10 7.69
CA VAL A 107 7.18 -0.44 6.97
C VAL A 107 8.22 0.65 6.75
N MET A 108 9.27 0.62 7.58
CA MET A 108 10.43 1.51 7.48
C MET A 108 11.62 0.83 6.77
N MET A 109 11.72 -0.50 6.88
CA MET A 109 12.81 -1.29 6.31
C MET A 109 12.29 -2.55 5.61
N ALA A 110 13.00 -2.95 4.57
CA ALA A 110 12.78 -4.22 3.90
C ALA A 110 13.29 -5.38 4.78
N GLY A 111 12.75 -6.58 4.58
CA GLY A 111 13.30 -7.82 5.17
C GLY A 111 14.76 -8.10 4.77
N THR A 112 15.24 -7.47 3.69
CA THR A 112 16.64 -7.50 3.23
C THR A 112 17.55 -6.49 3.95
N GLY A 113 17.00 -5.63 4.82
CA GLY A 113 17.73 -4.60 5.55
C GLY A 113 17.90 -3.26 4.83
N ARG A 114 17.34 -3.11 3.62
CA ARG A 114 17.34 -1.82 2.90
C ARG A 114 16.28 -0.88 3.47
N GLU A 115 16.62 0.38 3.68
CA GLU A 115 15.65 1.43 4.05
C GLU A 115 14.62 1.61 2.93
N LEU A 116 13.34 1.63 3.32
CA LEU A 116 12.20 1.79 2.43
C LEU A 116 11.43 3.09 2.67
N LEU A 117 11.71 3.79 3.77
CA LEU A 117 11.13 5.07 4.13
C LEU A 117 12.23 6.14 4.10
N ALA A 118 11.97 7.25 3.44
CA ALA A 118 12.87 8.40 3.48
C ALA A 118 13.00 8.93 4.92
N SER A 119 14.18 9.37 5.32
CA SER A 119 14.47 9.74 6.71
C SER A 119 13.59 10.87 7.23
N ASP A 120 13.20 11.79 6.34
CA ASP A 120 12.30 12.92 6.60
C ASP A 120 10.82 12.53 6.64
N ALA A 121 10.48 11.30 6.26
CA ALA A 121 9.11 10.79 6.28
C ALA A 121 8.75 10.05 7.59
N ILE A 122 9.71 9.88 8.51
CA ILE A 122 9.48 9.19 9.79
C ILE A 122 8.50 9.97 10.68
N ASP A 123 8.64 11.30 10.74
CA ASP A 123 7.82 12.14 11.61
C ASP A 123 6.36 12.30 11.12
N VAL A 124 6.08 11.86 9.90
CA VAL A 124 4.78 12.02 9.23
C VAL A 124 3.97 10.71 9.20
N LEU A 125 4.60 9.57 9.51
CA LEU A 125 3.99 8.23 9.41
C LEU A 125 3.03 7.89 10.56
#